data_AF-A0AAU3H4P5-F1
#
_entry.id   AF-A0AAU3H4P5-F1
#
_cell.length_a   1.000
_cell.length_b   1.000
_cell.length_c   1.000
_cell.angle_alpha   90.00
_cell.angle_beta   90.00
_cell.angle_gamma   90.00
#
_symmetry.space_group_name_H-M   'P 1'
#
loop_
_entity.id
_entity.type
_entity.pdbx_description
1 polymer ?
#
loop_
_entity_poly.entity_id
_entity_poly.type
_entity_poly.pdbx_seq_one_letter_code
_entity_poly.pdbx_strand_id
1 'polypeptide(L)'
;MKLYFSVVRRWWTVAAALVLLTLICWTLGGTDIPVPSFLGGMVSMRIEYFTPILVIGAVLYCIDRRLSAPEATAVVHVLRWDLTVVTATVAVCHLLGPVVGMDIPRNLMVLLAVALTVRRLSNEAAAGAACLLLLLVSASLGRAYQPSGQPVGRWWALTLYPPESLSAWAAAVVLFGLGLLASGHRPPSERFSR
;
A
#
# COMPACT_ATOMS: atom_id res chain seq x y z
N MET A 1 17.82 15.27 13.82
CA MET A 1 17.21 14.42 12.77
C MET A 1 17.11 12.95 13.17
N LYS A 2 18.20 12.23 13.47
CA LYS A 2 18.15 10.78 13.81
C LYS A 2 17.13 10.40 14.90
N LEU A 3 17.15 11.10 16.04
CA LEU A 3 16.19 10.87 17.15
C LEU A 3 14.73 11.15 16.75
N TYR A 4 14.49 12.15 15.91
CA TYR A 4 13.14 12.46 15.41
C TYR A 4 12.59 11.30 14.55
N PHE A 5 13.40 10.76 13.64
CA PHE A 5 12.97 9.62 12.80
C PHE A 5 12.74 8.35 13.62
N SER A 6 13.57 8.08 14.63
CA SER A 6 13.46 6.88 15.45
C SER A 6 12.37 6.97 16.52
N VAL A 7 12.28 8.10 17.23
CA VAL A 7 11.41 8.25 18.42
C VAL A 7 10.04 8.81 18.06
N VAL A 8 9.98 9.80 17.16
CA VAL A 8 8.73 10.48 16.79
C VAL A 8 8.03 9.74 15.66
N ARG A 9 8.72 9.58 14.52
CA ARG A 9 8.16 8.92 13.33
C ARG A 9 8.09 7.41 13.47
N ARG A 10 9.01 6.81 14.22
CA ARG A 10 9.07 5.36 14.50
C ARG A 10 9.12 4.48 13.25
N TRP A 11 9.88 4.89 12.23
CA TRP A 11 10.02 4.13 10.97
C TRP A 11 10.52 2.69 11.12
N TRP A 12 11.04 2.31 12.30
CA TRP A 12 11.32 0.92 12.63
C TRP A 12 10.05 0.03 12.59
N THR A 13 8.85 0.59 12.76
CA THR A 13 7.59 -0.16 12.63
C THR A 13 7.35 -0.65 11.21
N VAL A 14 7.80 0.10 10.19
CA VAL A 14 7.75 -0.34 8.79
C VAL A 14 8.69 -1.51 8.55
N ALA A 15 9.90 -1.47 9.13
CA ALA A 15 10.80 -2.61 9.07
C ALA A 15 10.20 -3.85 9.75
N ALA A 16 9.58 -3.68 10.93
CA ALA A 16 8.88 -4.77 11.62
C ALA A 16 7.70 -5.31 10.79
N ALA A 17 6.94 -4.43 10.12
CA ALA A 17 5.83 -4.83 9.24
C ALA A 17 6.32 -5.58 8.00
N LEU A 18 7.46 -5.21 7.42
CA LEU A 18 8.07 -5.95 6.32
C LEU A 18 8.52 -7.36 6.76
N VAL A 19 9.15 -7.48 7.92
CA VAL A 19 9.51 -8.79 8.49
C VAL A 19 8.26 -9.64 8.72
N LEU A 20 7.21 -9.06 9.30
CA LEU A 20 5.96 -9.77 9.54
C LEU A 20 5.27 -10.19 8.23
N LEU A 21 5.26 -9.32 7.22
CA LEU A 21 4.79 -9.64 5.88
C LEU A 21 5.54 -10.85 5.31
N THR A 22 6.88 -10.84 5.36
CA THR A 22 7.70 -11.95 4.85
C THR A 22 7.38 -13.26 5.60
N LEU A 23 7.28 -13.21 6.92
CA LEU A 23 6.96 -14.37 7.73
C LEU A 23 5.56 -14.93 7.41
N ILE A 24 4.55 -14.07 7.25
CA ILE A 24 3.19 -14.49 6.91
C ILE A 24 3.16 -15.08 5.50
N CYS A 25 3.77 -14.45 4.51
CA CYS A 25 3.82 -15.01 3.15
C CYS A 25 4.52 -16.36 3.13
N TRP A 26 5.64 -16.51 3.86
CA TRP A 26 6.39 -17.76 3.95
C TRP A 26 5.59 -18.89 4.61
N THR A 27 4.89 -18.60 5.71
CA THR A 27 4.25 -19.62 6.55
C THR A 27 2.79 -19.90 6.16
N LEU A 28 2.07 -18.88 5.70
CA LEU A 28 0.63 -18.89 5.50
C LEU A 28 0.20 -18.45 4.10
N GLY A 29 1.11 -18.05 3.21
CA GLY A 29 0.76 -17.43 1.93
C GLY A 29 -0.11 -18.30 1.02
N GLY A 30 0.08 -19.63 1.10
CA GLY A 30 -0.75 -20.59 0.38
C GLY A 30 -2.14 -20.85 0.97
N THR A 31 -2.45 -20.29 2.13
CA THR A 31 -3.71 -20.55 2.83
C THR A 31 -4.81 -19.68 2.27
N ASP A 32 -5.89 -20.33 1.87
CA ASP A 32 -7.11 -19.69 1.43
C ASP A 32 -7.98 -19.32 2.64
N ILE A 33 -8.43 -18.07 2.68
CA ILE A 33 -9.39 -17.59 3.66
C ILE A 33 -10.70 -17.21 2.97
N PRO A 34 -11.86 -17.53 3.58
CA PRO A 34 -13.14 -17.13 3.05
C PRO A 34 -13.34 -15.63 3.31
N VAL A 35 -13.59 -14.86 2.26
CA VAL A 35 -13.90 -13.43 2.33
C VAL A 35 -15.32 -13.15 1.84
N PRO A 36 -16.03 -12.18 2.43
CA PRO A 36 -17.40 -11.87 2.02
C PRO A 36 -17.44 -11.35 0.59
N SER A 37 -18.38 -11.86 -0.21
CA SER A 37 -18.65 -11.40 -1.57
C SER A 37 -19.75 -10.33 -1.60
N PHE A 38 -19.57 -9.31 -2.42
CA PHE A 38 -20.60 -8.27 -2.65
C PHE A 38 -21.80 -8.77 -3.47
N LEU A 39 -21.69 -9.92 -4.13
CA LEU A 39 -22.77 -10.56 -4.89
C LEU A 39 -23.47 -11.68 -4.09
N GLY A 40 -23.16 -11.81 -2.79
CA GLY A 40 -23.62 -12.88 -1.93
C GLY A 40 -22.62 -14.05 -1.83
N GLY A 41 -22.64 -14.74 -0.70
CA GLY A 41 -21.75 -15.88 -0.42
C GLY A 41 -20.33 -15.49 0.03
N MET A 42 -19.43 -16.48 0.04
CA MET A 42 -18.02 -16.33 0.38
C MET A 42 -17.15 -16.63 -0.85
N VAL A 43 -16.08 -15.85 -1.05
CA VAL A 43 -15.07 -16.09 -2.08
C VAL A 43 -13.77 -16.49 -1.40
N SER A 44 -13.05 -17.46 -1.98
CA SER A 44 -11.73 -17.85 -1.49
C SER A 44 -10.66 -16.85 -1.94
N MET A 45 -9.84 -16.38 -1.01
CA MET A 45 -8.68 -15.54 -1.31
C MET A 45 -7.49 -15.93 -0.45
N ARG A 46 -6.30 -15.94 -1.04
CA ARG A 46 -5.07 -16.26 -0.31
C ARG A 46 -4.74 -15.17 0.70
N ILE A 47 -4.27 -15.56 1.89
CA ILE A 47 -3.87 -14.63 2.96
C ILE A 47 -2.82 -13.62 2.48
N GLU A 48 -1.89 -14.04 1.63
CA GLU A 48 -0.79 -13.21 1.13
C GLU A 48 -1.27 -11.91 0.47
N TYR A 49 -2.44 -11.88 -0.16
CA TYR A 49 -3.00 -10.68 -0.78
C TYR A 49 -3.31 -9.55 0.21
N PHE A 50 -3.57 -9.90 1.49
CA PHE A 50 -3.88 -8.93 2.55
C PHE A 50 -2.63 -8.47 3.30
N THR A 51 -1.51 -9.19 3.18
CA THR A 51 -0.27 -8.87 3.92
C THR A 51 0.28 -7.46 3.66
N PRO A 52 0.16 -6.85 2.45
CA PRO A 52 0.61 -5.48 2.25
C PRO A 52 -0.12 -4.46 3.12
N ILE A 53 -1.32 -4.76 3.62
CA ILE A 53 -2.07 -3.87 4.54
C ILE A 53 -1.26 -3.58 5.81
N LEU A 54 -0.47 -4.56 6.31
CA LEU A 54 0.36 -4.37 7.49
C LEU A 54 1.42 -3.28 7.27
N VAL A 55 2.07 -3.32 6.11
CA VAL A 55 3.08 -2.33 5.71
C VAL A 55 2.42 -0.97 5.50
N ILE A 56 1.24 -0.92 4.88
CA ILE A 56 0.50 0.32 4.67
C ILE A 56 0.10 0.95 6.00
N GLY A 57 -0.43 0.17 6.94
CA GLY A 57 -0.77 0.65 8.28
C GLY A 57 0.45 1.22 9.00
N ALA A 58 1.58 0.53 8.95
CA ALA A 58 2.83 1.03 9.53
C ALA A 58 3.32 2.33 8.86
N VAL A 59 3.22 2.42 7.53
CA VAL A 59 3.57 3.63 6.77
C VAL A 59 2.64 4.79 7.15
N LEU A 60 1.33 4.58 7.16
CA LEU A 60 0.36 5.62 7.51
C LEU A 60 0.60 6.11 8.94
N TYR A 61 0.78 5.19 9.89
CA TYR A 61 1.13 5.49 11.28
C TYR A 61 2.39 6.37 11.38
N CYS A 62 3.45 6.06 10.63
CA CYS A 62 4.70 6.84 10.65
C CYS A 62 4.51 8.25 10.08
N ILE A 63 3.74 8.36 8.99
CA ILE A 63 3.54 9.65 8.31
C ILE A 63 2.58 10.54 9.11
N ASP A 64 1.65 9.97 9.89
CA ASP A 64 0.72 10.72 10.73
C ASP A 64 1.35 11.25 12.02
N ARG A 65 2.35 10.57 12.57
CA ARG A 65 3.10 11.06 13.73
C ARG A 65 3.97 12.27 13.37
N ARG A 66 3.44 13.47 13.58
CA ARG A 66 4.10 14.76 13.29
C ARG A 66 4.30 15.60 14.54
N LEU A 67 5.32 16.45 14.53
CA LEU A 67 5.52 17.52 15.50
C LEU A 67 5.50 18.85 14.74
N SER A 68 4.32 19.47 14.68
CA SER A 68 4.03 20.62 13.82
C SER A 68 4.92 21.85 14.10
N ALA A 69 5.27 22.11 15.36
CA ALA A 69 6.15 23.23 15.73
C ALA A 69 7.62 23.03 15.29
N PRO A 70 8.29 21.90 15.62
CA PRO A 70 9.63 21.59 15.09
C PRO A 70 9.70 21.43 13.56
N GLU A 71 8.65 20.94 12.92
CA GLU A 71 8.61 20.76 11.46
C GLU A 71 8.48 22.09 10.71
N ALA A 72 7.90 23.11 11.33
CA ALA A 72 7.77 24.43 10.73
C ALA A 72 9.10 25.19 10.66
N THR A 73 10.01 24.93 11.59
CA THR A 73 11.34 25.57 11.67
C THR A 73 12.45 24.72 11.07
N ALA A 74 12.13 23.50 10.61
CA ALA A 74 13.11 22.61 10.01
C ALA A 74 13.60 23.13 8.65
N VAL A 75 14.92 23.25 8.50
CA VAL A 75 15.59 23.62 7.24
C VAL A 75 15.31 22.59 6.13
N VAL A 76 14.97 21.35 6.48
CA VAL A 76 14.73 20.26 5.53
C VAL A 76 13.25 19.93 5.45
N HIS A 77 12.72 19.84 4.23
CA HIS A 77 11.34 19.42 3.98
C HIS A 77 11.11 17.97 4.42
N VAL A 78 10.57 17.80 5.63
CA VAL A 78 10.22 16.49 6.22
C VAL A 78 9.33 15.65 5.29
N LEU A 79 8.46 16.31 4.52
CA LEU A 79 7.63 15.64 3.52
C LEU A 79 8.45 14.89 2.46
N ARG A 80 9.57 15.46 1.98
CA ARG A 80 10.42 14.80 0.99
C ARG A 80 11.04 13.54 1.57
N TRP A 81 11.49 13.60 2.83
CA TRP A 81 12.02 12.43 3.52
C TRP A 81 10.97 11.36 3.74
N ASP A 82 9.76 11.71 4.16
CA ASP A 82 8.67 10.74 4.32
C ASP A 82 8.43 10.01 2.99
N LEU A 83 8.34 10.74 1.87
CA LEU A 83 8.17 10.12 0.55
C LEU A 83 9.38 9.28 0.13
N THR A 84 10.62 9.71 0.44
CA THR A 84 11.83 8.90 0.20
C THR A 84 11.77 7.59 0.97
N VAL A 85 11.36 7.60 2.24
CA VAL A 85 11.25 6.37 3.05
C VAL A 85 10.14 5.46 2.53
N VAL A 86 9.00 6.01 2.07
CA VAL A 86 7.95 5.23 1.41
C VAL A 86 8.48 4.55 0.14
N THR A 87 9.20 5.29 -0.72
CA THR A 87 9.83 4.72 -1.92
C THR A 87 10.86 3.65 -1.56
N ALA A 88 11.68 3.89 -0.54
CA ALA A 88 12.65 2.91 -0.05
C ALA A 88 11.97 1.64 0.48
N THR A 89 10.81 1.79 1.15
CA THR A 89 10.00 0.65 1.62
C THR A 89 9.52 -0.21 0.45
N VAL A 90 9.04 0.42 -0.62
CA VAL A 90 8.66 -0.28 -1.85
C VAL A 90 9.87 -0.97 -2.47
N ALA A 91 11.02 -0.31 -2.55
CA ALA A 91 12.25 -0.90 -3.09
C ALA A 91 12.70 -2.13 -2.28
N VAL A 92 12.70 -2.04 -0.95
CA VAL A 92 13.00 -3.18 -0.07
C VAL A 92 12.00 -4.31 -0.27
N CYS A 93 10.70 -4.01 -0.39
CA CYS A 93 9.69 -5.02 -0.67
C CYS A 93 9.91 -5.72 -2.03
N HIS A 94 10.38 -4.99 -3.05
CA HIS A 94 10.77 -5.59 -4.34
C HIS A 94 11.98 -6.52 -4.21
N LEU A 95 12.96 -6.17 -3.37
CA LEU A 95 14.09 -7.07 -3.08
C LEU A 95 13.66 -8.35 -2.37
N LEU A 96 12.56 -8.31 -1.62
CA LEU A 96 11.94 -9.48 -0.99
C LEU A 96 11.04 -10.29 -1.95
N GLY A 97 10.63 -9.70 -3.07
CA GLY A 97 9.74 -10.29 -4.07
C GLY A 97 10.13 -11.69 -4.55
N PRO A 98 11.42 -12.00 -4.81
CA PRO A 98 11.84 -13.35 -5.17
C PRO A 98 11.55 -14.42 -4.11
N VAL A 99 11.38 -14.03 -2.85
CA VAL A 99 11.08 -14.93 -1.72
C VAL A 99 9.57 -15.04 -1.49
N VAL A 100 8.84 -13.92 -1.58
CA VAL A 100 7.42 -13.85 -1.19
C VAL A 100 6.44 -13.82 -2.36
N GLY A 101 6.92 -13.71 -3.60
CA GLY A 101 6.13 -13.47 -4.80
C GLY A 101 6.20 -12.02 -5.29
N MET A 102 6.33 -11.82 -6.60
CA MET A 102 6.42 -10.49 -7.24
C MET A 102 5.08 -9.74 -7.29
N ASP A 103 3.98 -10.44 -7.07
CA ASP A 103 2.65 -9.86 -6.88
C ASP A 103 2.55 -9.05 -5.57
N ILE A 104 3.27 -9.44 -4.52
CA ILE A 104 3.29 -8.73 -3.23
C ILE A 104 3.79 -7.28 -3.35
N PRO A 105 5.00 -7.00 -3.86
CA PRO A 105 5.47 -5.62 -4.03
C PRO A 105 4.63 -4.83 -5.04
N ARG A 106 4.08 -5.47 -6.09
CA ARG A 106 3.11 -4.84 -6.99
C ARG A 106 1.86 -4.38 -6.25
N ASN A 107 1.28 -5.27 -5.45
CA ASN A 107 0.07 -4.98 -4.69
C ASN A 107 0.34 -3.88 -3.64
N LEU A 108 1.51 -3.90 -3.00
CA LEU A 108 1.95 -2.83 -2.10
C LEU A 108 2.00 -1.47 -2.82
N MET A 109 2.54 -1.39 -4.04
CA MET A 109 2.56 -0.14 -4.84
C MET A 109 1.15 0.39 -5.12
N VAL A 110 0.25 -0.48 -5.61
CA VAL A 110 -1.14 -0.09 -5.90
C VAL A 110 -1.85 0.42 -4.65
N LEU A 111 -1.73 -0.32 -3.55
CA LEU A 111 -2.41 0.04 -2.32
C LEU A 111 -1.79 1.28 -1.64
N LEU A 112 -0.47 1.47 -1.69
CA LEU A 112 0.16 2.72 -1.25
C LEU A 112 -0.30 3.91 -2.09
N ALA A 113 -0.46 3.76 -3.41
CA ALA A 113 -0.99 4.82 -4.26
C ALA A 113 -2.37 5.27 -3.78
N VAL A 114 -3.26 4.31 -3.48
CA VAL A 114 -4.60 4.56 -2.94
C VAL A 114 -4.51 5.19 -1.56
N ALA A 115 -3.74 4.61 -0.64
CA ALA A 115 -3.62 5.08 0.73
C ALA A 115 -3.14 6.53 0.79
N LEU A 116 -2.09 6.86 0.03
CA LEU A 116 -1.53 8.19 -0.08
C LEU A 116 -2.54 9.20 -0.65
N THR A 117 -3.27 8.81 -1.70
CA THR A 117 -4.28 9.66 -2.33
C THR A 117 -5.47 9.91 -1.41
N VAL A 118 -6.03 8.86 -0.80
CA VAL A 118 -7.19 8.97 0.10
C VAL A 118 -6.83 9.74 1.37
N ARG A 119 -5.65 9.48 1.94
CA ARG A 119 -5.18 10.21 3.12
C ARG A 119 -5.07 11.71 2.85
N ARG A 120 -4.67 12.11 1.65
CA ARG A 120 -4.62 13.53 1.25
C ARG A 120 -6.01 14.18 1.23
N LEU A 121 -7.03 13.43 0.83
CA LEU A 121 -8.40 13.93 0.68
C LEU A 121 -9.24 13.78 1.96
N SER A 122 -8.84 12.91 2.88
CA SER A 122 -9.60 12.57 4.08
C SER A 122 -8.66 12.36 5.28
N ASN A 123 -8.50 11.12 5.77
CA ASN A 123 -7.68 10.79 6.93
C ASN A 123 -7.05 9.40 6.81
N GLU A 124 -6.24 9.01 7.79
CA GLU A 124 -5.55 7.72 7.85
C GLU A 124 -6.53 6.53 7.91
N ALA A 125 -7.58 6.61 8.73
CA ALA A 125 -8.56 5.54 8.86
C ALA A 125 -9.29 5.26 7.53
N ALA A 126 -9.68 6.32 6.82
CA ALA A 126 -10.28 6.24 5.49
C ALA A 126 -9.30 5.64 4.46
N ALA A 127 -8.00 5.99 4.54
CA ALA A 127 -6.98 5.42 3.65
C ALA A 127 -6.80 3.91 3.86
N GLY A 128 -6.73 3.45 5.10
CA GLY A 128 -6.69 2.02 5.43
C GLY A 128 -7.96 1.29 4.96
N ALA A 129 -9.14 1.87 5.24
CA ALA A 129 -10.42 1.32 4.81
C ALA A 129 -10.53 1.21 3.28
N ALA A 130 -10.07 2.22 2.54
CA ALA A 130 -10.06 2.22 1.08
C ALA A 130 -9.16 1.11 0.50
N CYS A 131 -8.00 0.86 1.11
CA CYS A 131 -7.13 -0.25 0.71
C CYS A 131 -7.79 -1.61 0.91
N LEU A 132 -8.41 -1.81 2.08
CA LEU A 132 -9.15 -3.04 2.37
C LEU A 132 -10.34 -3.22 1.41
N LEU A 133 -11.11 -2.14 1.18
CA LEU A 133 -12.24 -2.15 0.26
C LEU A 133 -11.79 -2.50 -1.16
N LEU A 134 -10.69 -1.92 -1.65
CA LEU A 134 -10.13 -2.24 -2.97
C LEU A 134 -9.81 -3.74 -3.08
N LEU A 135 -9.21 -4.34 -2.05
CA LEU A 135 -8.93 -5.77 -2.05
C LEU A 135 -10.20 -6.61 -2.08
N LEU A 136 -11.20 -6.28 -1.27
CA LEU A 136 -12.49 -7.00 -1.24
C LEU A 136 -13.26 -6.86 -2.56
N VAL A 137 -13.28 -5.66 -3.15
CA VAL A 137 -13.90 -5.40 -4.46
C VAL A 137 -13.13 -6.17 -5.55
N SER A 138 -11.80 -6.18 -5.50
CA SER A 138 -10.99 -6.96 -6.45
C SER A 138 -11.28 -8.44 -6.30
N ALA A 139 -11.32 -8.98 -5.09
CA ALA A 139 -11.60 -10.38 -4.82
C ALA A 139 -12.95 -10.84 -5.38
N SER A 140 -13.98 -10.03 -5.17
CA SER A 140 -15.37 -10.36 -5.50
C SER A 140 -15.74 -10.09 -6.95
N LEU A 141 -15.26 -8.97 -7.52
CA LEU A 141 -15.69 -8.47 -8.83
C LEU A 141 -14.56 -8.41 -9.87
N GLY A 142 -13.31 -8.62 -9.43
CA GLY A 142 -12.12 -8.50 -10.27
C GLY A 142 -11.81 -9.75 -11.09
N ARG A 143 -12.44 -10.90 -10.81
CA ARG A 143 -12.32 -12.12 -11.63
C ARG A 143 -13.42 -12.14 -12.68
N ALA A 144 -13.04 -12.20 -13.95
CA ALA A 144 -13.91 -12.58 -15.06
C ALA A 144 -13.57 -14.01 -15.50
N TYR A 145 -14.45 -14.66 -16.25
CA TYR A 145 -14.17 -15.95 -16.88
C TYR A 145 -14.16 -15.77 -18.39
N GLN A 146 -13.11 -16.24 -19.06
CA GLN A 146 -13.11 -16.34 -20.52
C GLN A 146 -14.10 -17.44 -20.97
N PRO A 147 -14.52 -17.45 -22.25
CA PRO A 147 -15.32 -18.54 -22.82
C PRO A 147 -14.68 -19.93 -22.65
N SER A 148 -13.35 -19.98 -22.49
CA SER A 148 -12.56 -21.17 -22.18
C SER A 148 -12.71 -21.66 -20.73
N GLY A 149 -13.47 -20.97 -19.88
CA GLY A 149 -13.61 -21.25 -18.45
C GLY A 149 -12.43 -20.80 -17.59
N GLN A 150 -11.37 -20.24 -18.21
CA GLN A 150 -10.19 -19.76 -17.49
C GLN A 150 -10.49 -18.42 -16.79
N PRO A 151 -10.14 -18.26 -15.50
CA PRO A 151 -10.29 -17.00 -14.80
C PRO A 151 -9.31 -15.96 -15.37
N VAL A 152 -9.82 -14.79 -15.74
CA VAL A 152 -9.06 -13.65 -16.22
C VAL A 152 -9.38 -12.43 -15.37
N GLY A 153 -8.34 -11.75 -14.88
CA GLY A 153 -8.52 -10.51 -14.14
C GLY A 153 -9.11 -9.40 -15.02
N ARG A 154 -10.07 -8.64 -14.48
CA ARG A 154 -10.52 -7.39 -15.10
C ARG A 154 -9.37 -6.38 -15.08
N TRP A 155 -9.31 -5.50 -16.08
CA TRP A 155 -8.22 -4.54 -16.28
C TRP A 155 -7.90 -3.65 -15.06
N TRP A 156 -8.89 -3.37 -14.22
CA TRP A 156 -8.74 -2.56 -13.01
C TRP A 156 -8.30 -3.37 -11.77
N ALA A 157 -8.45 -4.69 -11.79
CA ALA A 157 -8.15 -5.58 -10.66
C ALA A 157 -6.67 -5.98 -10.64
N LEU A 158 -5.79 -4.97 -10.72
CA LEU A 158 -4.33 -5.15 -10.81
C LEU A 158 -3.76 -6.04 -9.70
N THR A 159 -4.39 -6.04 -8.54
CA THR A 159 -3.98 -6.84 -7.38
C THR A 159 -4.10 -8.34 -7.59
N LEU A 160 -4.95 -8.77 -8.52
CA LEU A 160 -5.20 -10.18 -8.83
C LEU A 160 -4.44 -10.70 -10.06
N TYR A 161 -3.69 -9.84 -10.76
CA TYR A 161 -2.95 -10.28 -11.92
C TYR A 161 -1.88 -11.32 -11.54
N PRO A 162 -1.49 -12.22 -12.46
CA PRO A 162 -0.38 -13.13 -12.22
C PRO A 162 0.91 -12.38 -11.85
N PRO A 163 1.80 -12.97 -11.03
CA PRO A 163 3.06 -12.34 -10.62
C PRO A 163 3.94 -11.89 -11.80
N GLU A 164 3.90 -12.64 -12.90
CA GLU A 164 4.70 -12.40 -14.13
C GLU A 164 4.15 -11.27 -15.03
N SER A 165 3.02 -10.66 -14.67
CA SER A 165 2.38 -9.65 -15.50
C SER A 165 3.15 -8.31 -15.48
N LEU A 166 4.04 -8.13 -16.46
CA LEU A 166 4.80 -6.89 -16.66
C LEU A 166 3.89 -5.66 -16.85
N SER A 167 2.75 -5.82 -17.52
CA SER A 167 1.81 -4.72 -17.72
C SER A 167 1.14 -4.28 -16.42
N ALA A 168 0.77 -5.22 -15.55
CA ALA A 168 0.21 -4.91 -14.24
C ALA A 168 1.26 -4.29 -13.31
N TRP A 169 2.51 -4.75 -13.39
CA TRP A 169 3.63 -4.14 -12.67
C TRP A 169 3.88 -2.69 -13.13
N ALA A 170 3.94 -2.45 -14.44
CA ALA A 170 4.14 -1.10 -14.99
C ALA A 170 3.00 -0.15 -14.59
N ALA A 171 1.74 -0.62 -14.66
CA ALA A 171 0.59 0.15 -14.19
C ALA A 171 0.69 0.48 -12.69
N ALA A 172 1.12 -0.48 -11.86
CA ALA A 172 1.34 -0.25 -10.43
C ALA A 172 2.43 0.79 -10.15
N VAL A 173 3.54 0.78 -10.90
CA VAL A 173 4.60 1.80 -10.81
C VAL A 173 4.07 3.18 -11.15
N VAL A 174 3.30 3.31 -12.24
CA VAL A 174 2.69 4.58 -12.65
C VAL A 174 1.74 5.09 -11.58
N LEU A 175 0.83 4.24 -11.07
CA LEU A 175 -0.09 4.61 -10.00
C LEU A 175 0.63 5.04 -8.73
N PHE A 176 1.67 4.32 -8.33
CA PHE A 176 2.49 4.66 -7.16
C PHE A 176 3.19 6.01 -7.35
N GLY A 177 3.78 6.25 -8.51
CA GLY A 177 4.37 7.55 -8.85
C GLY A 177 3.36 8.70 -8.77
N LEU A 178 2.15 8.50 -9.31
CA LEU A 178 1.06 9.48 -9.21
C LEU A 178 0.63 9.72 -7.76
N GLY A 179 0.55 8.67 -6.93
CA GLY A 179 0.23 8.79 -5.50
C GLY A 179 1.29 9.56 -4.71
N LEU A 180 2.58 9.35 -5.01
CA LEU A 180 3.68 10.13 -4.44
C LEU A 180 3.60 11.61 -4.85
N LEU A 181 3.38 11.88 -6.14
CA LEU A 181 3.25 13.23 -6.68
C LEU A 181 2.07 13.96 -6.06
N ALA A 182 0.90 13.31 -5.98
CA ALA A 182 -0.29 13.86 -5.35
C ALA A 182 0.00 14.22 -3.88
N SER A 183 0.69 13.35 -3.14
CA SER A 183 1.03 13.58 -1.73
C SER A 183 2.07 14.68 -1.51
N GLY A 184 2.95 14.91 -2.48
CA GLY A 184 3.95 15.98 -2.44
C GLY A 184 3.36 17.39 -2.60
N HIS A 185 2.19 17.52 -3.21
CA HIS A 185 1.53 18.81 -3.45
C HIS A 185 0.62 19.20 -2.28
N ARG A 186 1.10 20.05 -1.36
CA ARG A 186 0.23 20.69 -0.36
C ARG A 186 -0.74 21.66 -1.06
N PRO A 187 -2.06 21.61 -0.79
CA PRO A 187 -3.00 22.59 -1.32
C PRO A 187 -2.69 23.99 -0.76
N PRO A 188 -2.91 25.06 -1.55
CA PRO A 188 -2.64 26.45 -1.14
C PRO A 188 -3.44 26.94 0.07
N SER A 189 -4.58 26.31 0.36
CA SER A 189 -5.54 26.77 1.38
C SER A 189 -5.04 26.66 2.83
N GLU A 190 -4.02 25.85 3.12
CA GLU A 190 -3.37 25.80 4.43
C GLU A 190 -2.29 26.89 4.64
N ARG A 191 -2.01 27.75 3.64
CA ARG A 191 -1.06 28.85 3.81
C ARG A 191 -1.65 30.08 4.51
N PHE A 192 -2.98 30.19 4.62
CA PHE A 192 -3.67 31.40 5.09
C PHE A 192 -4.45 31.24 6.40
N SER A 193 -4.41 30.07 7.04
CA SER A 193 -5.08 29.80 8.31
C SER A 193 -4.13 29.69 9.52
N ARG A 194 -2.95 30.31 9.44
CA ARG A 194 -2.05 30.50 10.59
C ARG A 194 -1.77 31.97 10.82
#